data_AF-A0A2N2J6S4-F1
#
_entry.id   AF-A0A2N2J6S4-F1
#
_cell.length_a   1.000
_cell.length_b   1.000
_cell.length_c   1.000
_cell.angle_alpha   90.00
_cell.angle_beta   90.00
_cell.angle_gamma   90.00
#
_symmetry.space_group_name_H-M   'P 1'
#
loop_
_entity.id
_entity.type
_entity.pdbx_description
1 polymer ?
#
loop_
_entity_poly.entity_id
_entity_poly.type
_entity_poly.pdbx_seq_one_letter_code
_entity_poly.pdbx_strand_id
1 'polypeptide(L)'
;MKTKQINTAFILGAGLGTRLRPLTENTPKPLLEIGGYPIITYAMGHLRAVGIKRFIVNTHHCAEKYAEVFPEGNWQGIPITFRHEPVLLDTAGGIKNIEDLIAEDERIIVYNGDIITNLPMELLIRKHFELRTSVTLALRSTGPLLNVNVDQEGFVCDMRHILKKPGVKSCLFAGIYIVEKSFLKRLTAGKIESIVLPLVEMIKENPRSVGGVIIDDGSWYDVGTVDEYNKLNKAGF
;
A
#
# COMPACT_ATOMS: atom_id res chain seq x y z
N MET A 1 23.75 11.46 5.98
CA MET A 1 23.17 10.12 5.69
C MET A 1 21.78 9.86 6.29
N LYS A 2 21.22 10.75 7.15
CA LYS A 2 19.83 10.66 7.69
C LYS A 2 18.70 10.88 6.66
N THR A 3 19.00 11.39 5.46
CA THR A 3 17.98 11.90 4.51
C THR A 3 17.25 10.83 3.68
N LYS A 4 17.68 9.56 3.72
CA LYS A 4 17.06 8.47 2.94
C LYS A 4 16.23 7.47 3.75
N GLN A 5 16.09 7.68 5.05
CA GLN A 5 15.40 6.73 5.92
C GLN A 5 13.90 7.03 5.97
N ILE A 6 13.08 6.00 5.86
CA ILE A 6 11.63 6.06 6.07
C ILE A 6 11.33 5.26 7.33
N ASN A 7 10.70 5.87 8.33
CA ASN A 7 10.47 5.23 9.63
C ASN A 7 9.05 4.71 9.80
N THR A 8 8.10 5.24 9.02
CA THR A 8 6.68 5.02 9.21
C THR A 8 6.09 4.34 7.99
N ALA A 9 5.28 3.31 8.23
CA ALA A 9 4.47 2.70 7.21
C ALA A 9 2.98 2.77 7.56
N PHE A 10 2.16 3.11 6.58
CA PHE A 10 0.71 3.03 6.63
C PHE A 10 0.25 1.78 5.89
N ILE A 11 -0.34 0.85 6.62
CA ILE A 11 -0.88 -0.39 6.06
C ILE A 11 -2.39 -0.23 5.93
N LEU A 12 -2.88 -0.34 4.71
CA LEU A 12 -4.31 -0.25 4.41
C LEU A 12 -5.00 -1.53 4.90
N GLY A 13 -5.63 -1.44 6.06
CA GLY A 13 -6.33 -2.54 6.73
C GLY A 13 -7.86 -2.42 6.74
N ALA A 14 -8.39 -1.31 6.24
CA ALA A 14 -9.83 -1.08 6.12
C ALA A 14 -10.44 -1.78 4.90
N GLY A 15 -11.76 -1.93 4.91
CA GLY A 15 -12.54 -2.54 3.83
C GLY A 15 -13.47 -3.65 4.32
N LEU A 16 -14.42 -4.02 3.48
CA LEU A 16 -15.45 -5.03 3.83
C LEU A 16 -15.03 -6.47 3.50
N GLY A 17 -13.99 -6.65 2.67
CA GLY A 17 -13.53 -7.98 2.27
C GLY A 17 -14.62 -8.86 1.62
N THR A 18 -15.63 -8.27 0.96
CA THR A 18 -16.85 -8.98 0.50
C THR A 18 -16.58 -10.16 -0.42
N ARG A 19 -15.54 -10.08 -1.25
CA ARG A 19 -15.10 -11.15 -2.17
C ARG A 19 -14.52 -12.39 -1.48
N LEU A 20 -14.26 -12.29 -0.17
CA LEU A 20 -13.73 -13.37 0.67
C LEU A 20 -14.78 -13.95 1.62
N ARG A 21 -16.04 -13.51 1.54
CA ARG A 21 -17.10 -14.12 2.36
C ARG A 21 -17.22 -15.63 2.04
N PRO A 22 -17.47 -16.48 3.05
CA PRO A 22 -17.80 -16.15 4.44
C PRO A 22 -16.60 -15.89 5.36
N LEU A 23 -15.35 -16.04 4.90
CA LEU A 23 -14.14 -15.89 5.76
C LEU A 23 -14.11 -14.53 6.46
N THR A 24 -14.56 -13.48 5.78
CA THR A 24 -14.55 -12.10 6.28
C THR A 24 -15.83 -11.68 6.99
N GLU A 25 -16.75 -12.61 7.31
CA GLU A 25 -18.02 -12.25 7.97
C GLU A 25 -17.80 -11.64 9.35
N ASN A 26 -16.91 -12.25 10.14
CA ASN A 26 -16.60 -11.82 11.52
C ASN A 26 -15.11 -11.48 11.74
N THR A 27 -14.34 -11.37 10.65
CA THR A 27 -12.89 -11.13 10.71
C THR A 27 -12.49 -10.15 9.60
N PRO A 28 -11.73 -9.08 9.90
CA PRO A 28 -11.16 -8.21 8.88
C PRO A 28 -10.27 -9.01 7.94
N LYS A 29 -10.31 -8.72 6.64
CA LYS A 29 -9.48 -9.39 5.63
C LYS A 29 -7.99 -9.48 6.02
N PRO A 30 -7.33 -8.40 6.50
CA PRO A 30 -5.90 -8.46 6.86
C PRO A 30 -5.60 -9.35 8.07
N LEU A 31 -6.61 -9.73 8.86
CA LEU A 31 -6.48 -10.63 10.01
C LEU A 31 -6.81 -12.08 9.68
N LEU A 32 -7.25 -12.40 8.45
CA LEU A 32 -7.29 -13.78 8.00
C LEU A 32 -5.88 -14.36 7.99
N GLU A 33 -5.77 -15.67 8.19
CA GLU A 33 -4.47 -16.34 8.32
C GLU A 33 -4.08 -17.07 7.04
N ILE A 34 -2.82 -16.94 6.67
CA ILE A 34 -2.16 -17.79 5.69
C ILE A 34 -0.94 -18.39 6.39
N GLY A 35 -0.73 -19.69 6.29
CA GLY A 35 0.42 -20.35 6.96
C GLY A 35 0.41 -20.21 8.50
N GLY A 36 -0.75 -19.95 9.11
CA GLY A 36 -0.88 -19.69 10.55
C GLY A 36 -0.50 -18.26 10.98
N TYR A 37 -0.28 -17.35 10.04
CA TYR A 37 0.03 -15.95 10.33
C TYR A 37 -1.02 -15.01 9.73
N PRO A 38 -1.47 -13.97 10.45
CA PRO A 38 -2.37 -12.97 9.88
C PRO A 38 -1.75 -12.30 8.65
N ILE A 39 -2.52 -12.12 7.57
CA ILE A 39 -2.02 -11.56 6.28
C ILE A 39 -1.25 -10.25 6.49
N ILE A 40 -1.74 -9.37 7.37
CA ILE A 40 -1.09 -8.08 7.66
C ILE A 40 0.34 -8.22 8.18
N THR A 41 0.67 -9.33 8.84
CA THR A 41 2.01 -9.56 9.40
C THR A 41 3.06 -9.86 8.32
N TYR A 42 2.66 -10.33 7.14
CA TYR A 42 3.56 -10.44 5.99
C TYR A 42 4.03 -9.05 5.53
N ALA A 43 3.11 -8.08 5.43
CA ALA A 43 3.46 -6.69 5.13
C ALA A 43 4.34 -6.09 6.24
N MET A 44 4.00 -6.31 7.51
CA MET A 44 4.80 -5.82 8.64
C MET A 44 6.22 -6.42 8.65
N GLY A 45 6.37 -7.72 8.36
CA GLY A 45 7.66 -8.39 8.25
C GLY A 45 8.50 -7.84 7.10
N HIS A 46 7.87 -7.63 5.95
CA HIS A 46 8.52 -7.02 4.79
C HIS A 46 9.00 -5.60 5.08
N LEU A 47 8.16 -4.79 5.72
CA LEU A 47 8.48 -3.42 6.13
C LEU A 47 9.55 -3.36 7.24
N ARG A 48 9.54 -4.32 8.18
CA ARG A 48 10.58 -4.45 9.20
C ARG A 48 11.95 -4.69 8.58
N ALA A 49 12.03 -5.51 7.52
CA ALA A 49 13.28 -5.83 6.84
C ALA A 49 13.96 -4.57 6.25
N VAL A 50 13.18 -3.58 5.82
CA VAL A 50 13.70 -2.27 5.34
C VAL A 50 13.81 -1.20 6.41
N GLY A 51 13.65 -1.57 7.68
CA GLY A 51 13.96 -0.70 8.82
C GLY A 51 12.81 0.19 9.29
N ILE A 52 11.56 -0.07 8.89
CA ILE A 52 10.38 0.61 9.45
C ILE A 52 10.33 0.44 10.98
N LYS A 53 9.97 1.52 11.67
CA LYS A 53 9.99 1.66 13.12
C LYS A 53 8.63 1.86 13.75
N ARG A 54 7.59 2.12 12.96
CA ARG A 54 6.21 2.16 13.44
C ARG A 54 5.22 1.89 12.31
N PHE A 55 4.11 1.26 12.66
CA PHE A 55 3.00 1.00 11.77
C PHE A 55 1.80 1.86 12.13
N ILE A 56 1.10 2.35 11.11
CA ILE A 56 -0.24 2.89 11.23
C ILE A 56 -1.15 1.99 10.40
N VAL A 57 -2.28 1.57 10.94
CA VAL A 57 -3.24 0.70 10.25
C VAL A 57 -4.62 1.31 10.34
N ASN A 58 -5.27 1.57 9.21
CA ASN A 58 -6.68 1.96 9.25
C ASN A 58 -7.58 0.73 9.43
N THR A 59 -8.68 0.88 10.15
CA THR A 59 -9.62 -0.23 10.45
C THR A 59 -11.06 0.21 10.19
N HIS A 60 -11.95 -0.72 9.82
CA HIS A 60 -13.36 -0.42 9.60
C HIS A 60 -14.26 -1.60 10.03
N HIS A 61 -14.38 -2.62 9.18
CA HIS A 61 -15.12 -3.84 9.47
C HIS A 61 -14.44 -4.63 10.58
N CYS A 62 -15.18 -5.07 11.60
CA CYS A 62 -14.68 -5.84 12.75
C CYS A 62 -13.40 -5.23 13.38
N ALA A 63 -13.37 -3.91 13.54
CA ALA A 63 -12.18 -3.17 13.97
C ALA A 63 -11.64 -3.62 15.33
N GLU A 64 -12.52 -4.08 16.23
CA GLU A 64 -12.20 -4.63 17.54
C GLU A 64 -11.25 -5.85 17.47
N LYS A 65 -11.28 -6.62 16.39
CA LYS A 65 -10.43 -7.80 16.20
C LYS A 65 -8.94 -7.47 16.14
N TYR A 66 -8.58 -6.25 15.74
CA TYR A 66 -7.18 -5.83 15.76
C TYR A 66 -6.63 -5.75 17.18
N ALA A 67 -7.43 -5.34 18.16
CA ALA A 67 -7.01 -5.29 19.56
C ALA A 67 -6.90 -6.71 20.17
N GLU A 68 -7.69 -7.67 19.69
CA GLU A 68 -7.56 -9.08 20.09
C GLU A 68 -6.24 -9.69 19.57
N VAL A 69 -5.86 -9.41 18.32
CA VAL A 69 -4.64 -9.94 17.70
C VAL A 69 -3.38 -9.21 18.15
N PHE A 70 -3.47 -7.90 18.42
CA PHE A 70 -2.34 -7.05 18.84
C PHE A 70 -2.63 -6.36 20.17
N PRO A 71 -2.76 -7.11 21.29
CA PRO A 71 -3.23 -6.57 22.57
C PRO A 71 -2.27 -5.52 23.16
N GLU A 72 -0.98 -5.64 22.88
CA GLU A 72 0.04 -4.69 23.35
C GLU A 72 0.24 -3.50 22.40
N GLY A 73 -0.56 -3.39 21.33
CA GLY A 73 -0.41 -2.34 20.33
C GLY A 73 0.96 -2.35 19.63
N ASN A 74 1.59 -3.53 19.53
CA ASN A 74 2.86 -3.70 18.84
C ASN A 74 2.92 -5.07 18.15
N TRP A 75 3.80 -5.20 17.17
CA TRP A 75 4.17 -6.48 16.57
C TRP A 75 5.69 -6.61 16.54
N GLN A 76 6.21 -7.60 17.26
CA GLN A 76 7.65 -7.85 17.40
C GLN A 76 8.43 -6.61 17.86
N GLY A 77 7.88 -5.88 18.83
CA GLY A 77 8.49 -4.66 19.39
C GLY A 77 8.35 -3.42 18.52
N ILE A 78 7.68 -3.50 17.36
CA ILE A 78 7.37 -2.33 16.53
C ILE A 78 5.96 -1.83 16.88
N PRO A 79 5.79 -0.58 17.34
CA PRO A 79 4.49 -0.04 17.71
C PRO A 79 3.53 0.02 16.52
N ILE A 80 2.26 -0.26 16.79
CA ILE A 80 1.13 -0.17 15.86
C ILE A 80 0.13 0.85 16.39
N THR A 81 -0.24 1.81 15.56
CA THR A 81 -1.36 2.72 15.83
C THR A 81 -2.53 2.38 14.91
N PHE A 82 -3.69 2.09 15.50
CA PHE A 82 -4.91 1.84 14.74
C PHE A 82 -5.70 3.15 14.56
N ARG A 83 -6.12 3.44 13.33
CA ARG A 83 -7.01 4.57 12.99
C ARG A 83 -8.35 4.02 12.50
N HIS A 84 -9.35 4.03 13.35
CA HIS A 84 -10.68 3.59 12.95
C HIS A 84 -11.32 4.59 11.99
N GLU A 85 -11.87 4.06 10.90
CA GLU A 85 -12.66 4.78 9.92
C GLU A 85 -14.14 4.44 10.13
N PRO A 86 -14.98 5.34 10.65
CA PRO A 86 -16.42 5.06 10.79
C PRO A 86 -17.13 4.95 9.44
N VAL A 87 -16.55 5.57 8.41
CA VAL A 87 -16.96 5.50 7.00
C VAL A 87 -15.73 5.09 6.20
N LEU A 88 -15.86 4.13 5.28
CA LEU A 88 -14.75 3.74 4.40
C LEU A 88 -14.33 4.90 3.50
N LEU A 89 -13.11 5.39 3.71
CA LEU A 89 -12.60 6.59 3.01
C LEU A 89 -11.87 6.25 1.70
N ASP A 90 -11.77 4.97 1.35
CA ASP A 90 -10.88 4.47 0.29
C ASP A 90 -9.42 4.89 0.57
N THR A 91 -8.53 4.67 -0.37
CA THR A 91 -7.08 4.71 -0.21
C THR A 91 -6.53 6.12 -0.01
N ALA A 92 -6.94 7.11 -0.81
CA ALA A 92 -6.50 8.50 -0.65
C ALA A 92 -7.11 9.13 0.61
N GLY A 93 -8.40 8.88 0.85
CA GLY A 93 -9.07 9.36 2.03
C GLY A 93 -8.46 8.78 3.32
N GLY A 94 -8.10 7.49 3.32
CA GLY A 94 -7.36 6.86 4.42
C GLY A 94 -5.99 7.46 4.68
N ILE A 95 -5.22 7.76 3.62
CA ILE A 95 -3.92 8.47 3.75
C ILE A 95 -4.13 9.85 4.38
N LYS A 96 -5.14 10.61 3.92
CA LYS A 96 -5.42 11.93 4.49
C LYS A 96 -5.90 11.84 5.93
N ASN A 97 -6.62 10.78 6.29
CA ASN A 97 -7.15 10.55 7.63
C ASN A 97 -6.08 10.29 8.68
N ILE A 98 -4.84 9.96 8.30
CA ILE A 98 -3.73 9.73 9.23
C ILE A 98 -2.74 10.90 9.28
N GLU A 99 -3.05 12.04 8.67
CA GLU A 99 -2.14 13.20 8.57
C GLU A 99 -1.62 13.68 9.94
N ASP A 100 -2.48 13.67 10.97
CA ASP A 100 -2.11 14.01 12.34
C ASP A 100 -1.11 13.03 12.95
N LEU A 101 -1.17 11.75 12.56
CA LEU A 101 -0.31 10.70 13.08
C LEU A 101 1.09 10.70 12.45
N ILE A 102 1.30 11.46 11.37
CA ILE A 102 2.57 11.54 10.62
C ILE A 102 3.17 12.95 10.60
N ALA A 103 2.78 13.80 11.55
CA ALA A 103 3.22 15.20 11.63
C ALA A 103 4.76 15.34 11.59
N GLU A 104 5.47 14.43 12.25
CA GLU A 104 6.94 14.43 12.35
C GLU A 104 7.65 13.70 11.18
N ASP A 105 6.90 13.06 10.27
CA ASP A 105 7.49 12.39 9.11
C ASP A 105 7.58 13.32 7.91
N GLU A 106 8.64 13.15 7.12
CA GLU A 106 8.73 13.77 5.79
C GLU A 106 7.99 12.93 4.74
N ARG A 107 7.97 11.60 4.91
CA ARG A 107 7.44 10.62 3.96
C ARG A 107 7.10 9.32 4.66
N ILE A 108 6.21 8.53 4.07
CA ILE A 108 5.81 7.22 4.56
C ILE A 108 5.75 6.20 3.43
N ILE A 109 5.86 4.91 3.77
CA ILE A 109 5.49 3.81 2.86
C ILE A 109 4.02 3.52 3.06
N VAL A 110 3.24 3.46 1.99
CA VAL A 110 1.87 2.96 2.00
C VAL A 110 1.87 1.56 1.41
N TYR A 111 1.17 0.64 2.07
CA TYR A 111 1.20 -0.77 1.77
C TYR A 111 -0.22 -1.36 1.87
N ASN A 112 -0.69 -2.01 0.81
CA ASN A 112 -1.98 -2.71 0.83
C ASN A 112 -1.92 -3.92 1.78
N GLY A 113 -2.76 -3.95 2.82
CA GLY A 113 -2.72 -4.98 3.88
C GLY A 113 -3.15 -6.38 3.44
N ASP A 114 -3.45 -6.57 2.15
CA ASP A 114 -3.82 -7.83 1.53
C ASP A 114 -2.79 -8.37 0.52
N ILE A 115 -1.64 -7.71 0.43
CA ILE A 115 -0.55 -8.11 -0.47
C ILE A 115 0.52 -8.90 0.31
N ILE A 116 0.80 -10.12 -0.15
CA ILE A 116 1.92 -10.94 0.32
C ILE A 116 3.00 -10.93 -0.75
N THR A 117 4.22 -10.49 -0.39
CA THR A 117 5.30 -10.35 -1.35
C THR A 117 6.67 -10.22 -0.66
N ASN A 118 7.73 -10.54 -1.40
CA ASN A 118 9.13 -10.27 -1.04
C ASN A 118 9.86 -9.42 -2.10
N LEU A 119 9.12 -8.56 -2.83
CA LEU A 119 9.69 -7.57 -3.75
C LEU A 119 10.85 -6.82 -3.07
N PRO A 120 12.05 -6.68 -3.67
CA PRO A 120 13.16 -5.96 -3.07
C PRO A 120 12.86 -4.46 -2.88
N MET A 121 12.37 -4.10 -1.70
CA MET A 121 11.87 -2.75 -1.35
C MET A 121 12.95 -1.67 -1.40
N GLU A 122 14.23 -2.04 -1.30
CA GLU A 122 15.36 -1.13 -1.48
C GLU A 122 15.34 -0.49 -2.88
N LEU A 123 14.84 -1.20 -3.90
CA LEU A 123 14.70 -0.65 -5.26
C LEU A 123 13.68 0.47 -5.31
N LEU A 124 12.53 0.30 -4.63
CA LEU A 124 11.50 1.33 -4.51
C LEU A 124 12.03 2.56 -3.77
N ILE A 125 12.65 2.34 -2.61
CA ILE A 125 13.22 3.40 -1.78
C ILE A 125 14.29 4.16 -2.59
N ARG A 126 15.22 3.45 -3.23
CA ARG A 126 16.27 4.07 -4.05
C ARG A 126 15.68 4.90 -5.19
N LYS A 127 14.77 4.33 -5.98
CA LYS A 127 14.17 5.03 -7.14
C LYS A 127 13.39 6.27 -6.72
N HIS A 128 12.69 6.22 -5.59
CA HIS A 128 11.98 7.38 -5.04
C HIS A 128 12.93 8.57 -4.78
N PHE A 129 14.08 8.32 -4.13
CA PHE A 129 15.08 9.37 -3.90
C PHE A 129 15.81 9.83 -5.17
N GLU A 130 15.98 8.95 -6.16
CA GLU A 130 16.57 9.31 -7.45
C GLU A 130 15.64 10.22 -8.27
N LEU A 131 14.35 9.87 -8.36
CA LEU A 131 13.37 10.64 -9.14
C LEU A 131 12.93 11.93 -8.44
N ARG A 132 13.02 11.99 -7.10
CA ARG A 132 12.55 13.14 -6.28
C ARG A 132 11.08 13.50 -6.52
N THR A 133 10.26 12.48 -6.78
CA THR A 133 8.81 12.60 -7.00
C THR A 133 8.05 12.60 -5.68
N SER A 134 6.91 13.27 -5.61
CA SER A 134 6.08 13.26 -4.40
C SER A 134 5.45 11.90 -4.11
N VAL A 135 5.26 11.06 -5.14
CA VAL A 135 4.79 9.69 -5.01
C VAL A 135 5.61 8.79 -5.93
N THR A 136 6.00 7.60 -5.46
CA THR A 136 6.64 6.57 -6.29
C THR A 136 5.99 5.22 -6.08
N LEU A 137 5.57 4.57 -7.17
CA LEU A 137 4.85 3.30 -7.15
C LEU A 137 5.79 2.11 -7.39
N ALA A 138 5.61 1.03 -6.64
CA ALA A 138 6.14 -0.28 -7.02
C ALA A 138 5.21 -0.90 -8.07
N LEU A 139 5.81 -1.32 -9.18
CA LEU A 139 5.11 -1.84 -10.36
C LEU A 139 5.67 -3.22 -10.73
N ARG A 140 4.84 -4.04 -11.36
CA ARG A 140 5.26 -5.31 -11.98
C ARG A 140 4.94 -5.31 -13.47
N SER A 141 5.82 -5.86 -14.30
CA SER A 141 5.61 -5.93 -15.75
C SER A 141 4.67 -7.06 -16.18
N THR A 142 4.33 -7.94 -15.23
CA THR A 142 3.47 -9.12 -15.40
C THR A 142 2.45 -9.18 -14.25
N GLY A 143 1.38 -9.95 -14.46
CA GLY A 143 0.29 -10.11 -13.52
C GLY A 143 -1.06 -9.65 -14.09
N PRO A 144 -2.14 -9.71 -13.30
CA PRO A 144 -3.44 -9.21 -13.72
C PRO A 144 -3.43 -7.68 -13.89
N LEU A 145 -4.39 -7.13 -14.62
CA LEU A 145 -4.66 -5.68 -14.63
C LEU A 145 -3.44 -4.78 -14.92
N LEU A 146 -2.73 -5.03 -16.03
CA LEU A 146 -1.63 -4.19 -16.51
C LEU A 146 -2.15 -2.83 -17.02
N ASN A 147 -2.47 -1.92 -16.11
CA ASN A 147 -3.18 -0.67 -16.41
C ASN A 147 -2.49 0.59 -15.88
N VAL A 148 -1.23 0.50 -15.44
CA VAL A 148 -0.37 1.64 -15.14
C VAL A 148 0.70 1.74 -16.21
N ASN A 149 0.74 2.83 -16.96
CA ASN A 149 1.75 3.02 -18.00
C ASN A 149 2.89 3.88 -17.48
N VAL A 150 4.13 3.46 -17.79
CA VAL A 150 5.36 4.19 -17.46
C VAL A 150 6.13 4.58 -18.72
N ASP A 151 6.85 5.70 -18.65
CA ASP A 151 7.76 6.15 -19.71
C ASP A 151 9.17 5.57 -19.58
N GLN A 152 10.08 5.97 -20.48
CA GLN A 152 11.47 5.47 -20.51
C GLN A 152 12.32 5.92 -19.32
N GLU A 153 11.96 7.02 -18.66
CA GLU A 153 12.70 7.57 -17.53
C GLU A 153 12.21 6.97 -16.19
N GLY A 154 11.07 6.27 -16.21
CA GLY A 154 10.43 5.64 -15.06
C GLY A 154 9.43 6.55 -14.37
N PHE A 155 8.83 7.51 -15.08
CA PHE A 155 7.66 8.25 -14.59
C PHE A 155 6.38 7.57 -15.04
N VAL A 156 5.35 7.62 -14.21
CA VAL A 156 4.01 7.13 -14.53
C VAL A 156 3.33 8.15 -15.43
N CYS A 157 2.90 7.74 -16.62
CA CYS A 157 2.22 8.59 -17.58
C CYS A 157 0.72 8.31 -17.72
N ASP A 158 0.23 7.18 -17.21
CA ASP A 158 -1.19 6.83 -17.19
C ASP A 158 -1.51 5.87 -16.04
N MET A 159 -2.72 5.99 -15.49
CA MET A 159 -3.31 4.99 -14.62
C MET A 159 -4.74 4.70 -15.05
N ARG A 160 -5.08 3.41 -15.10
CA ARG A 160 -6.41 2.87 -15.47
C ARG A 160 -6.93 3.35 -16.83
N HIS A 161 -6.03 3.67 -17.76
CA HIS A 161 -6.34 4.15 -19.12
C HIS A 161 -7.11 5.48 -19.15
N ILE A 162 -7.07 6.26 -18.06
CA ILE A 162 -7.83 7.51 -17.92
C ILE A 162 -7.27 8.59 -18.85
N LEU A 163 -5.94 8.70 -18.98
CA LEU A 163 -5.29 9.71 -19.80
C LEU A 163 -5.04 9.24 -21.25
N LYS A 164 -5.24 7.93 -21.51
CA LYS A 164 -4.96 7.25 -22.77
C LYS A 164 -3.53 7.47 -23.26
N LYS A 165 -2.57 7.56 -22.34
CA LYS A 165 -1.13 7.70 -22.65
C LYS A 165 -0.47 6.33 -22.61
N PRO A 166 0.02 5.79 -23.74
CA PRO A 166 0.46 4.39 -23.80
C PRO A 166 1.74 4.08 -23.01
N GLY A 167 2.62 5.07 -22.78
CA GLY A 167 3.94 4.84 -22.20
C GLY A 167 4.80 3.90 -23.05
N VAL A 168 5.86 3.35 -22.46
CA VAL A 168 6.66 2.27 -23.06
C VAL A 168 6.35 0.89 -22.48
N LYS A 169 5.68 0.84 -21.32
CA LYS A 169 5.29 -0.40 -20.66
C LYS A 169 4.02 -0.21 -19.85
N SER A 170 3.08 -1.15 -20.01
CA SER A 170 1.92 -1.31 -19.12
C SER A 170 2.25 -2.29 -17.99
N CYS A 171 1.98 -1.86 -16.77
CA CYS A 171 2.39 -2.53 -15.55
C CYS A 171 1.20 -2.71 -14.60
N LEU A 172 1.29 -3.73 -13.74
CA LEU A 172 0.45 -3.89 -12.56
C LEU A 172 0.97 -2.96 -11.46
N PHE A 173 0.05 -2.28 -10.76
CA PHE A 173 0.37 -1.59 -9.52
C PHE A 173 0.44 -2.59 -8.36
N ALA A 174 1.61 -2.73 -7.74
CA ALA A 174 1.86 -3.77 -6.73
C ALA A 174 1.21 -3.50 -5.36
N GLY A 175 0.49 -2.39 -5.20
CA GLY A 175 -0.12 -2.00 -3.93
C GLY A 175 0.87 -1.51 -2.87
N ILE A 176 2.09 -1.12 -3.28
CA ILE A 176 3.12 -0.57 -2.41
C ILE A 176 3.69 0.69 -3.05
N TYR A 177 3.78 1.78 -2.28
CA TYR A 177 4.22 3.07 -2.78
C TYR A 177 4.76 3.96 -1.67
N ILE A 178 5.60 4.91 -2.03
CA ILE A 178 6.10 5.93 -1.10
C ILE A 178 5.36 7.24 -1.38
N VAL A 179 4.94 7.93 -0.33
CA VAL A 179 4.33 9.27 -0.43
C VAL A 179 5.09 10.27 0.44
N GLU A 180 5.42 11.42 -0.12
CA GLU A 180 5.91 12.59 0.61
C GLU A 180 4.76 13.27 1.34
N LYS A 181 4.98 13.79 2.56
CA LYS A 181 3.96 14.51 3.33
C LYS A 181 3.38 15.70 2.56
N SER A 182 4.18 16.33 1.69
CA SER A 182 3.72 17.43 0.83
C SER A 182 2.59 17.02 -0.13
N PHE A 183 2.49 15.74 -0.52
CA PHE A 183 1.41 15.21 -1.34
C PHE A 183 0.04 15.32 -0.65
N LEU A 184 -0.02 15.16 0.68
CA LEU A 184 -1.27 15.17 1.44
C LEU A 184 -1.99 16.52 1.38
N LYS A 185 -1.31 17.61 1.00
CA LYS A 185 -1.92 18.93 0.76
C LYS A 185 -2.90 18.93 -0.42
N ARG A 186 -2.79 17.96 -1.33
CA ARG A 186 -3.69 17.78 -2.47
C ARG A 186 -4.94 16.96 -2.12
N LEU A 187 -4.93 16.28 -0.98
CA LEU A 187 -6.03 15.42 -0.55
C LEU A 187 -7.01 16.19 0.32
N THR A 188 -8.30 15.90 0.15
CA THR A 188 -9.37 16.52 0.93
C THR A 188 -9.71 15.65 2.14
N ALA A 189 -9.71 16.24 3.33
CA ALA A 189 -10.06 15.53 4.56
C ALA A 189 -11.49 14.97 4.49
N GLY A 190 -11.68 13.71 4.91
CA GLY A 190 -12.98 13.03 4.93
C GLY A 190 -13.56 12.66 3.55
N LYS A 191 -12.87 12.96 2.45
CA LYS A 191 -13.34 12.61 1.11
C LYS A 191 -13.10 11.11 0.85
N ILE A 192 -14.15 10.42 0.42
CA ILE A 192 -14.05 9.04 -0.07
C ILE A 192 -13.41 9.07 -1.45
N GLU A 193 -12.15 8.67 -1.55
CA GLU A 193 -11.39 8.79 -2.80
C GLU A 193 -10.29 7.74 -2.95
N SER A 194 -10.21 7.15 -4.14
CA SER A 194 -9.12 6.26 -4.53
C SER A 194 -7.86 7.07 -4.83
N ILE A 195 -6.69 6.58 -4.40
CA ILE A 195 -5.37 7.17 -4.68
C ILE A 195 -5.11 7.40 -6.17
N VAL A 196 -5.77 6.63 -7.05
CA VAL A 196 -5.60 6.77 -8.50
C VAL A 196 -6.05 8.14 -9.02
N LEU A 197 -7.12 8.73 -8.48
CA LEU A 197 -7.62 10.03 -8.97
C LEU A 197 -6.63 11.18 -8.75
N PRO A 198 -6.13 11.46 -7.53
CA PRO A 198 -5.15 12.51 -7.31
C PRO A 198 -3.83 12.24 -8.03
N LEU A 199 -3.42 10.98 -8.22
CA LEU A 199 -2.24 10.65 -9.03
C LEU A 199 -2.45 10.98 -10.51
N VAL A 200 -3.60 10.66 -11.09
CA VAL A 200 -3.93 11.01 -12.47
C VAL A 200 -3.97 12.53 -12.66
N GLU A 201 -4.53 13.28 -11.71
CA GLU A 201 -4.52 14.74 -11.73
C GLU A 201 -3.08 15.29 -11.71
N MET A 202 -2.22 14.77 -10.84
CA MET A 202 -0.81 15.14 -10.79
C MET A 202 -0.07 14.85 -12.10
N ILE A 203 -0.30 13.68 -12.71
CA ILE A 203 0.33 13.30 -13.99
C ILE A 203 -0.13 14.23 -15.10
N LYS A 204 -1.41 14.61 -15.11
CA LYS A 204 -1.98 15.57 -16.08
C LYS A 204 -1.37 16.96 -15.93
N GLU A 205 -1.16 17.43 -14.71
CA GLU A 205 -0.52 18.72 -14.41
C GLU A 205 0.98 18.73 -14.75
N ASN A 206 1.68 17.64 -14.42
CA ASN A 206 3.10 17.47 -14.65
C ASN A 206 3.42 15.97 -14.88
N PRO A 207 3.79 15.56 -16.10
CA PRO A 207 4.12 14.17 -16.41
C PRO A 207 5.29 13.58 -15.60
N ARG A 208 6.11 14.41 -14.94
CA ARG A 208 7.23 13.99 -14.08
C ARG A 208 6.89 13.99 -12.58
N SER A 209 5.61 14.07 -12.21
CA SER A 209 5.17 14.21 -10.82
C SER A 209 5.09 12.89 -10.04
N VAL A 210 4.83 11.78 -10.74
CA VAL A 210 4.66 10.44 -10.15
C VAL A 210 5.72 9.51 -10.72
N GLY A 211 6.53 8.94 -9.84
CA GLY A 211 7.55 7.96 -10.19
C GLY A 211 7.00 6.54 -10.22
N GLY A 212 7.64 5.68 -10.98
CA GLY A 212 7.41 4.24 -11.00
C GLY A 212 8.72 3.48 -11.01
N VAL A 213 8.73 2.32 -10.35
CA VAL A 213 9.81 1.34 -10.49
C VAL A 213 9.21 0.00 -10.84
N ILE A 214 9.70 -0.62 -11.91
CA ILE A 214 9.34 -1.99 -12.25
C ILE A 214 10.25 -2.92 -11.44
N ILE A 215 9.65 -3.78 -10.63
CA ILE A 215 10.32 -4.76 -9.79
C ILE A 215 9.67 -6.12 -10.09
N ASP A 216 10.30 -6.91 -10.96
CA ASP A 216 9.80 -8.24 -11.32
C ASP A 216 10.40 -9.36 -10.46
N ASP A 217 11.49 -9.07 -9.75
CA ASP A 217 12.11 -9.97 -8.80
C ASP A 217 11.21 -10.21 -7.59
N GLY A 218 11.18 -11.45 -7.12
CA GLY A 218 10.35 -11.86 -5.97
C GLY A 218 8.91 -12.22 -6.34
N SER A 219 8.23 -12.85 -5.40
CA SER A 219 6.84 -13.28 -5.49
C SER A 219 5.90 -12.15 -5.11
N TRP A 220 4.68 -12.15 -5.66
CA TRP A 220 3.64 -11.18 -5.33
C TRP A 220 2.27 -11.85 -5.45
N TYR A 221 1.46 -11.70 -4.42
CA TYR A 221 0.13 -12.28 -4.32
C TYR A 221 -0.84 -11.24 -3.75
N ASP A 222 -1.96 -11.03 -4.44
CA ASP A 222 -3.12 -10.29 -3.93
C ASP A 222 -4.14 -11.29 -3.42
N VAL A 223 -4.33 -11.33 -2.10
CA VAL A 223 -5.27 -12.24 -1.45
C VAL A 223 -6.70 -11.72 -1.61
N GLY A 224 -7.17 -11.55 -2.85
CA GLY A 224 -8.42 -10.86 -3.16
C GLY A 224 -9.68 -11.72 -3.13
N THR A 225 -9.54 -13.04 -3.20
CA THR A 225 -10.63 -14.01 -3.43
C THR A 225 -10.43 -15.27 -2.59
N VAL A 226 -11.52 -16.02 -2.38
CA VAL A 226 -11.48 -17.31 -1.67
C VAL A 226 -10.54 -18.30 -2.37
N ASP A 227 -10.51 -18.30 -3.70
CA ASP A 227 -9.63 -19.17 -4.49
C ASP A 227 -8.15 -18.87 -4.24
N GLU A 228 -7.74 -17.59 -4.25
CA GLU A 228 -6.34 -17.24 -3.99
C GLU A 228 -5.98 -17.51 -2.53
N TYR A 229 -6.86 -17.22 -1.58
CA TYR A 229 -6.67 -17.55 -0.17
C TYR A 229 -6.44 -19.06 0.05
N ASN A 230 -7.27 -19.90 -0.56
CA ASN A 230 -7.15 -21.36 -0.47
C ASN A 230 -5.89 -21.89 -1.15
N LYS A 231 -5.54 -21.31 -2.31
CA LYS A 231 -4.32 -21.67 -3.05
C LYS A 231 -3.07 -21.37 -2.24
N LEU A 232 -3.00 -20.20 -1.59
CA LEU A 232 -1.85 -19.83 -0.75
C LEU A 232 -1.75 -20.71 0.50
N ASN A 233 -2.87 -21.03 1.15
CA ASN A 233 -2.86 -21.98 2.27
C ASN A 233 -2.38 -23.39 1.87
N LYS A 234 -2.69 -23.85 0.65
CA LYS A 234 -2.18 -25.13 0.13
C LYS A 234 -0.70 -25.08 -0.25
N ALA A 235 -0.17 -23.91 -0.58
CA ALA A 235 1.22 -23.75 -0.99
C ALA A 235 2.22 -23.86 0.18
N GLY A 236 1.74 -23.92 1.43
CA GLY A 236 2.58 -24.13 2.60
C GLY A 236 3.47 -22.92 2.94
N PHE A 237 2.88 -21.72 2.89
CA PHE A 237 3.51 -20.50 3.41
C PHE A 237 3.88 -20.62 4.89
#